data_AF-A0A833JCY3-F1
#
_entry.id   AF-A0A833JCY3-F1
#
_cell.length_a   1.000
_cell.length_b   1.000
_cell.length_c   1.000
_cell.angle_alpha   90.00
_cell.angle_beta   90.00
_cell.angle_gamma   90.00
#
_symmetry.space_group_name_H-M   'P 1'
#
loop_
_entity.id
_entity.type
_entity.pdbx_description
1 polymer ?
#
loop_
_entity_poly.entity_id
_entity_poly.type
_entity_poly.pdbx_seq_one_letter_code
_entity_poly.pdbx_strand_id
1 'polypeptide(L)'
;MQYKNDSKFLIQAKSLYSKYSFLLPWVSLLWGVISSFLLTRDYTKTIRLSVFTFAFLFFIVTMSTWYSFIKNSTHEKINNLKKIQKSLHKRKDLLEFLGSTATQYFVQYIFMFCIPFMYFKQEWIWFIFLIVFALFTIWDPLWTKLFRYSFFRLLLRLLAFCMAFSFSYAVLFPKNLDTFYIWLAVVSFVIVFPWSGTFIQKKLKRSEILSTFFISILMIAHLFLPNDLKFPLLSIWMENAHFSFEKPRTARFQIMSEDQVNRNFLLNKLNSDIYLCSISPIIAPIGISYEIVHEWYVDDQFVDKISLPTIVGLKNNDRYKTFSCKKFFPNIKEAKKITCKTFLKNGIYVGQASLFIKSD
;
A
#
# COMPACT_ATOMS: atom_id res chain seq x y z
N MET A 1 25.22 -24.76 -33.44
CA MET A 1 24.09 -23.97 -33.97
C MET A 1 23.17 -23.39 -32.90
N GLN A 2 22.72 -24.15 -31.88
CA GLN A 2 21.75 -23.68 -30.87
C GLN A 2 22.20 -22.45 -30.04
N TYR A 3 23.49 -22.37 -29.65
CA TYR A 3 24.04 -21.23 -28.90
C TYR A 3 24.00 -19.90 -29.67
N LYS A 4 24.17 -19.95 -31.01
CA LYS A 4 24.17 -18.78 -31.90
C LYS A 4 22.74 -18.23 -32.13
N ASN A 5 21.73 -19.10 -32.02
CA ASN A 5 20.32 -18.69 -32.05
C ASN A 5 19.88 -18.09 -30.71
N ASP A 6 20.31 -18.66 -29.58
CA ASP A 6 19.96 -18.15 -28.25
C ASP A 6 20.55 -16.74 -28.01
N SER A 7 21.77 -16.47 -28.52
CA SER A 7 22.37 -15.13 -28.47
C SER A 7 21.63 -14.12 -29.36
N LYS A 8 21.22 -14.53 -30.57
CA LYS A 8 20.44 -13.67 -31.49
C LYS A 8 19.06 -13.33 -30.91
N PHE A 9 18.40 -14.31 -30.30
CA PHE A 9 17.11 -14.11 -29.63
C PHE A 9 17.26 -13.20 -28.40
N LEU A 10 18.29 -13.39 -27.57
CA LEU A 10 18.56 -12.50 -26.43
C LEU A 10 18.76 -11.05 -26.87
N ILE A 11 19.50 -10.82 -27.96
CA ILE A 11 19.72 -9.48 -28.52
C ILE A 11 18.40 -8.88 -29.01
N GLN A 12 17.59 -9.65 -29.72
CA GLN A 12 16.26 -9.21 -30.19
C GLN A 12 15.32 -8.90 -29.03
N ALA A 13 15.27 -9.76 -28.01
CA ALA A 13 14.45 -9.57 -26.82
C ALA A 13 14.87 -8.33 -26.03
N LYS A 14 16.18 -8.09 -25.87
CA LYS A 14 16.71 -6.86 -25.24
C LYS A 14 16.36 -5.61 -26.05
N SER A 15 16.48 -5.66 -27.36
CA SER A 15 16.12 -4.55 -28.26
C SER A 15 14.63 -4.21 -28.18
N LEU A 16 13.76 -5.21 -28.28
CA LEU A 16 12.31 -5.03 -28.10
C LEU A 16 11.98 -4.48 -26.72
N TYR A 17 12.58 -5.05 -25.67
CA TYR A 17 12.41 -4.56 -24.31
C TYR A 17 12.81 -3.09 -24.17
N SER A 18 13.98 -2.68 -24.67
CA SER A 18 14.41 -1.27 -24.61
C SER A 18 13.46 -0.32 -25.34
N LYS A 19 12.76 -0.81 -26.38
CA LYS A 19 11.84 0.01 -27.17
C LYS A 19 10.48 0.25 -26.48
N TYR A 20 9.98 -0.73 -25.73
CA TYR A 20 8.62 -0.70 -25.17
C TYR A 20 8.54 -0.60 -23.64
N SER A 21 9.64 -0.90 -22.94
CA SER A 21 9.71 -0.88 -21.47
C SER A 21 9.35 0.47 -20.85
N PHE A 22 9.65 1.57 -21.53
CA PHE A 22 9.34 2.91 -21.04
C PHE A 22 7.83 3.20 -20.97
N LEU A 23 7.00 2.59 -21.84
CA LEU A 23 5.57 2.90 -21.93
C LEU A 23 4.71 2.16 -20.91
N LEU A 24 5.10 0.94 -20.56
CA LEU A 24 4.33 0.03 -19.69
C LEU A 24 4.03 0.59 -18.28
N PRO A 25 4.99 1.24 -17.58
CA PRO A 25 4.73 1.85 -16.27
C PRO A 25 3.62 2.92 -16.33
N TRP A 26 3.60 3.74 -17.39
CA TRP A 26 2.62 4.81 -17.57
C TRP A 26 1.22 4.28 -17.85
N VAL A 27 1.11 3.21 -18.63
CA VAL A 27 -0.18 2.54 -18.87
C VAL A 27 -0.73 1.95 -17.57
N SER A 28 0.13 1.37 -16.73
CA SER A 28 -0.28 0.87 -15.41
C SER A 28 -0.70 2.00 -14.46
N LEU A 29 0.01 3.13 -14.47
CA LEU A 29 -0.36 4.31 -13.70
C LEU A 29 -1.73 4.85 -14.13
N LEU A 30 -1.94 5.01 -15.43
CA LEU A 30 -3.23 5.42 -15.99
C LEU A 30 -4.35 4.45 -15.59
N TRP A 31 -4.07 3.14 -15.62
CA TRP A 31 -5.01 2.12 -15.16
C TRP A 31 -5.31 2.22 -13.65
N GLY A 32 -4.31 2.50 -12.82
CA GLY A 32 -4.48 2.78 -11.38
C GLY A 32 -5.36 3.99 -11.13
N VAL A 33 -5.12 5.09 -11.85
CA VAL A 33 -5.92 6.32 -11.74
C VAL A 33 -7.37 6.03 -12.13
N ILE A 34 -7.60 5.43 -13.29
CA ILE A 34 -8.95 5.04 -13.75
C ILE A 34 -9.62 4.12 -12.73
N SER A 35 -8.90 3.13 -12.19
CA SER A 35 -9.44 2.21 -11.18
C SER A 35 -9.82 2.92 -9.89
N SER A 36 -9.02 3.87 -9.41
CA SER A 36 -9.34 4.65 -8.21
C SER A 36 -10.63 5.47 -8.35
N PHE A 37 -10.84 6.10 -9.51
CA PHE A 37 -12.10 6.80 -9.83
C PHE A 37 -13.28 5.85 -10.08
N LEU A 38 -13.03 4.67 -10.63
CA LEU A 38 -14.08 3.66 -10.76
C LEU A 38 -14.51 3.12 -9.40
N LEU A 39 -13.59 2.97 -8.46
CA LEU A 39 -13.89 2.46 -7.12
C LEU A 39 -14.68 3.44 -6.27
N THR A 40 -14.41 4.75 -6.36
CA THR A 40 -15.26 5.76 -5.68
C THR A 40 -16.72 5.72 -6.16
N ARG A 41 -16.95 5.25 -7.40
CA ARG A 41 -18.25 5.20 -8.08
C ARG A 41 -18.95 3.84 -8.01
N ASP A 42 -18.20 2.73 -8.12
CA ASP A 42 -18.74 1.37 -8.22
C ASP A 42 -17.73 0.29 -7.74
N TYR A 43 -17.94 -0.23 -6.54
CA TYR A 43 -17.12 -1.30 -5.93
C TYR A 43 -17.50 -2.72 -6.39
N THR A 44 -18.49 -2.90 -7.25
CA THR A 44 -18.86 -4.26 -7.72
C THR A 44 -17.71 -4.92 -8.52
N LYS A 45 -16.84 -4.11 -9.11
CA LYS A 45 -15.68 -4.56 -9.89
C LYS A 45 -14.42 -4.79 -9.05
N THR A 46 -14.42 -4.44 -7.76
CA THR A 46 -13.22 -4.49 -6.90
C THR A 46 -12.73 -5.91 -6.68
N ILE A 47 -13.63 -6.90 -6.59
CA ILE A 47 -13.23 -8.31 -6.43
C ILE A 47 -12.36 -8.77 -7.60
N ARG A 48 -12.74 -8.43 -8.84
CA ARG A 48 -11.95 -8.78 -10.04
C ARG A 48 -10.58 -8.11 -10.01
N LEU A 49 -10.53 -6.83 -9.61
CA LEU A 49 -9.26 -6.11 -9.44
C LEU A 49 -8.39 -6.77 -8.37
N SER A 50 -8.94 -7.12 -7.21
CA SER A 50 -8.21 -7.81 -6.14
C SER A 50 -7.64 -9.16 -6.58
N VAL A 51 -8.43 -9.99 -7.29
CA VAL A 51 -7.94 -11.26 -7.85
C VAL A 51 -6.80 -11.01 -8.84
N PHE A 52 -6.92 -9.98 -9.69
CA PHE A 52 -5.89 -9.63 -10.66
C PHE A 52 -4.60 -9.15 -10.00
N THR A 53 -4.69 -8.30 -8.96
CA THR A 53 -3.54 -7.83 -8.19
C THR A 53 -2.82 -8.99 -7.49
N PHE A 54 -3.57 -9.95 -6.93
CA PHE A 54 -2.98 -11.16 -6.33
C PHE A 54 -2.34 -12.09 -7.37
N ALA A 55 -2.91 -12.20 -8.57
CA ALA A 55 -2.29 -12.96 -9.65
C ALA A 55 -0.91 -12.40 -10.02
N PHE A 56 -0.78 -11.06 -10.13
CA PHE A 56 0.53 -10.44 -10.35
C PHE A 56 1.49 -10.64 -9.18
N LEU A 57 1.01 -10.56 -7.94
CA LEU A 57 1.84 -10.88 -6.79
C LEU A 57 2.38 -12.32 -6.87
N PHE A 58 1.54 -13.28 -7.23
CA PHE A 58 1.97 -14.67 -7.44
C PHE A 58 3.05 -14.75 -8.52
N PHE A 59 2.91 -14.02 -9.63
CA PHE A 59 3.95 -13.94 -10.67
C PHE A 59 5.25 -13.30 -10.16
N ILE A 60 5.19 -12.25 -9.33
CA ILE A 60 6.36 -11.65 -8.70
C ILE A 60 7.10 -12.69 -7.86
N VAL A 61 6.40 -13.41 -6.98
CA VAL A 61 7.02 -14.40 -6.08
C VAL A 61 7.64 -15.54 -6.88
N THR A 62 6.93 -16.07 -7.87
CA THR A 62 7.40 -17.18 -8.72
C THR A 62 8.59 -16.76 -9.59
N MET A 63 8.49 -15.67 -10.36
CA MET A 63 9.55 -15.20 -11.26
C MET A 63 10.79 -14.73 -10.51
N SER A 64 10.61 -14.08 -9.36
CA SER A 64 11.71 -13.68 -8.52
C SER A 64 12.42 -14.89 -7.91
N THR A 65 11.68 -15.96 -7.58
CA THR A 65 12.25 -17.19 -7.00
C THR A 65 12.96 -17.99 -8.08
N TRP A 66 12.38 -18.03 -9.27
CA TRP A 66 13.00 -18.56 -10.48
C TRP A 66 14.32 -17.84 -10.80
N TYR A 67 14.35 -16.51 -10.78
CA TYR A 67 15.58 -15.74 -10.96
C TYR A 67 16.66 -16.14 -9.94
N SER A 68 16.29 -16.22 -8.65
CA SER A 68 17.21 -16.67 -7.60
C SER A 68 17.76 -18.07 -7.87
N PHE A 69 16.89 -18.99 -8.30
CA PHE A 69 17.24 -20.35 -8.66
C PHE A 69 18.26 -20.41 -9.80
N ILE A 70 18.00 -19.71 -10.91
CA ILE A 70 18.88 -19.69 -12.08
C ILE A 70 20.22 -19.04 -11.73
N LYS A 71 20.19 -17.90 -11.03
CA LYS A 71 21.41 -17.20 -10.61
C LYS A 71 22.30 -18.07 -9.71
N ASN A 72 21.68 -18.78 -8.76
CA ASN A 72 22.38 -19.68 -7.83
C ASN A 72 22.66 -21.06 -8.42
N SER A 73 22.28 -21.31 -9.68
CA SER A 73 22.72 -22.47 -10.43
C SER A 73 24.08 -22.18 -11.08
N THR A 74 25.19 -22.50 -10.41
CA THR A 74 26.51 -22.65 -11.06
C THR A 74 27.52 -23.47 -10.24
N HIS A 75 28.26 -24.33 -10.96
CA HIS A 75 29.54 -25.02 -10.65
C HIS A 75 29.62 -26.25 -9.72
N GLU A 76 28.57 -27.02 -9.47
CA GLU A 76 28.79 -28.43 -9.08
C GLU A 76 28.94 -29.29 -10.34
N LYS A 77 30.06 -30.05 -10.41
CA LYS A 77 30.59 -30.84 -11.54
C LYS A 77 29.58 -31.07 -12.67
N ILE A 78 29.82 -30.42 -13.82
CA ILE A 78 29.04 -30.52 -15.07
C ILE A 78 28.79 -31.98 -15.49
N ASN A 79 29.64 -32.91 -15.06
CA ASN A 79 29.56 -34.33 -15.37
C ASN A 79 28.37 -35.05 -14.72
N ASN A 80 27.81 -34.55 -13.59
CA ASN A 80 26.69 -35.19 -12.88
C ASN A 80 25.32 -34.49 -13.06
N LEU A 81 25.23 -33.46 -13.91
CA LEU A 81 23.98 -32.72 -14.12
C LEU A 81 23.01 -33.49 -15.03
N LYS A 82 21.74 -33.63 -14.61
CA LYS A 82 20.65 -34.18 -15.44
C LYS A 82 20.51 -33.36 -16.73
N LYS A 83 20.01 -33.98 -17.82
CA LYS A 83 19.89 -33.37 -19.18
C LYS A 83 19.24 -31.97 -19.16
N ILE A 84 18.25 -31.76 -18.30
CA ILE A 84 17.52 -30.49 -18.09
C ILE A 84 18.43 -29.39 -17.49
N GLN A 85 19.31 -29.73 -16.56
CA GLN A 85 20.23 -28.77 -15.93
C GLN A 85 21.31 -28.30 -16.91
N LYS A 86 21.77 -29.18 -17.81
CA LYS A 86 22.69 -28.80 -18.90
C LYS A 86 22.04 -27.83 -19.89
N SER A 87 20.76 -28.01 -20.24
CA SER A 87 20.06 -27.06 -21.13
C SER A 87 19.80 -25.70 -20.45
N LEU A 88 19.49 -25.68 -19.15
CA LEU A 88 19.30 -24.44 -18.38
C LEU A 88 20.59 -23.62 -18.31
N HIS A 89 21.74 -24.27 -18.11
CA HIS A 89 23.03 -23.57 -18.03
C HIS A 89 23.42 -22.90 -19.36
N LYS A 90 23.11 -23.52 -20.51
CA LYS A 90 23.37 -22.92 -21.83
C LYS A 90 22.52 -21.66 -22.10
N ARG A 91 21.39 -21.53 -21.41
CA ARG A 91 20.41 -20.43 -21.57
C ARG A 91 20.33 -19.52 -20.35
N LYS A 92 21.30 -19.61 -19.44
CA LYS A 92 21.30 -18.94 -18.15
C LYS A 92 21.03 -17.43 -18.28
N ASP A 93 21.77 -16.75 -19.16
CA ASP A 93 21.65 -15.30 -19.34
C ASP A 93 20.26 -14.88 -19.85
N LEU A 94 19.65 -15.68 -20.73
CA LEU A 94 18.30 -15.43 -21.22
C LEU A 94 17.26 -15.63 -20.12
N LEU A 95 17.39 -16.68 -19.32
CA LEU A 95 16.46 -16.98 -18.23
C LEU A 95 16.58 -15.99 -17.06
N GLU A 96 17.79 -15.54 -16.75
CA GLU A 96 18.03 -14.46 -15.79
C GLU A 96 17.41 -13.15 -16.27
N PHE A 97 17.60 -12.82 -17.55
CA PHE A 97 16.98 -11.64 -18.16
C PHE A 97 15.46 -11.71 -18.06
N LEU A 98 14.84 -12.80 -18.52
CA LEU A 98 13.38 -12.97 -18.47
C LEU A 98 12.83 -12.90 -17.05
N GLY A 99 13.45 -13.58 -16.08
CA GLY A 99 13.00 -13.55 -14.68
C GLY A 99 13.12 -12.17 -14.05
N SER A 100 14.22 -11.47 -14.31
CA SER A 100 14.45 -10.09 -13.84
C SER A 100 13.44 -9.12 -14.44
N THR A 101 13.28 -9.15 -15.76
CA THR A 101 12.39 -8.26 -16.51
C THR A 101 10.92 -8.52 -16.18
N ALA A 102 10.48 -9.78 -16.12
CA ALA A 102 9.12 -10.11 -15.74
C ALA A 102 8.81 -9.64 -14.31
N THR A 103 9.73 -9.86 -13.37
CA THR A 103 9.55 -9.38 -11.99
C THR A 103 9.45 -7.86 -11.95
N GLN A 104 10.31 -7.15 -12.70
CA GLN A 104 10.29 -5.70 -12.81
C GLN A 104 8.91 -5.18 -13.27
N TYR A 105 8.36 -5.75 -14.34
CA TYR A 105 7.06 -5.35 -14.87
C TYR A 105 5.92 -5.57 -13.89
N PHE A 106 5.86 -6.73 -13.24
CA PHE A 106 4.78 -7.00 -12.29
C PHE A 106 4.89 -6.15 -11.02
N VAL A 107 6.11 -5.86 -10.54
CA VAL A 107 6.32 -4.93 -9.42
C VAL A 107 5.91 -3.51 -9.81
N GLN A 108 6.35 -3.02 -10.98
CA GLN A 108 5.92 -1.73 -11.53
C GLN A 108 4.40 -1.64 -11.59
N TYR A 109 3.74 -2.71 -12.06
CA TYR A 109 2.30 -2.72 -12.17
C TYR A 109 1.62 -2.51 -10.82
N ILE A 110 2.01 -3.28 -9.80
CA ILE A 110 1.41 -3.16 -8.45
C ILE A 110 1.70 -1.78 -7.85
N PHE A 111 2.93 -1.28 -8.00
CA PHE A 111 3.29 0.03 -7.44
C PHE A 111 2.52 1.16 -8.10
N MET A 112 2.52 1.22 -9.44
CA MET A 112 1.81 2.25 -10.18
C MET A 112 0.29 2.18 -9.97
N PHE A 113 -0.27 0.97 -9.85
CA PHE A 113 -1.67 0.77 -9.50
C PHE A 113 -2.02 1.31 -8.11
N CYS A 114 -1.14 1.14 -7.12
CA CYS A 114 -1.40 1.53 -5.73
C CYS A 114 -1.10 3.01 -5.41
N ILE A 115 -0.35 3.73 -6.25
CA ILE A 115 0.00 5.15 -6.05
C ILE A 115 -1.24 6.04 -5.81
N PRO A 116 -2.31 5.98 -6.64
CA PRO A 116 -3.50 6.80 -6.44
C PRO A 116 -4.19 6.56 -5.10
N PHE A 117 -4.24 5.31 -4.63
CA PHE A 117 -4.87 4.98 -3.35
C PHE A 117 -4.10 5.55 -2.16
N MET A 118 -2.76 5.49 -2.20
CA MET A 118 -1.91 6.12 -1.20
C MET A 118 -2.09 7.65 -1.19
N TYR A 119 -2.22 8.25 -2.38
CA TYR A 119 -2.47 9.69 -2.53
C TYR A 119 -3.82 10.10 -1.91
N PHE A 120 -4.91 9.42 -2.27
CA PHE A 120 -6.25 9.74 -1.75
C PHE A 120 -6.38 9.50 -0.24
N LYS A 121 -5.67 8.52 0.30
CA LYS A 121 -5.61 8.28 1.75
C LYS A 121 -4.75 9.31 2.50
N GLN A 122 -3.94 10.11 1.78
CA GLN A 122 -3.02 11.12 2.33
C GLN A 122 -1.92 10.55 3.24
N GLU A 123 -1.46 9.33 2.93
CA GLU A 123 -0.39 8.65 3.67
C GLU A 123 0.99 9.03 3.12
N TRP A 124 1.40 10.28 3.32
CA TRP A 124 2.55 10.88 2.62
C TRP A 124 3.86 10.11 2.77
N ILE A 125 4.14 9.56 3.96
CA ILE A 125 5.36 8.77 4.20
C ILE A 125 5.39 7.55 3.27
N TRP A 126 4.30 6.77 3.25
CA TRP A 126 4.17 5.58 2.42
C TRP A 126 4.06 5.90 0.93
N PHE A 127 3.44 7.04 0.59
CA PHE A 127 3.35 7.56 -0.76
C PHE A 127 4.73 7.92 -1.33
N ILE A 128 5.52 8.70 -0.61
CA ILE A 128 6.89 9.07 -1.00
C ILE A 128 7.74 7.81 -1.13
N PHE A 129 7.64 6.90 -0.15
CA PHE A 129 8.35 5.63 -0.17
C PHE A 129 7.98 4.81 -1.43
N LEU A 130 6.70 4.71 -1.77
CA LEU A 130 6.23 4.01 -2.98
C LEU A 130 6.75 4.66 -4.26
N ILE A 131 6.76 5.98 -4.36
CA ILE A 131 7.29 6.70 -5.53
C ILE A 131 8.78 6.39 -5.72
N VAL A 132 9.58 6.46 -4.66
CA VAL A 132 11.02 6.16 -4.72
C VAL A 132 11.26 4.75 -5.27
N PHE A 133 10.53 3.76 -4.76
CA PHE A 133 10.67 2.38 -5.23
C PHE A 133 10.13 2.18 -6.65
N ALA A 134 9.05 2.85 -7.03
CA ALA A 134 8.55 2.84 -8.40
C ALA A 134 9.59 3.42 -9.37
N LEU A 135 10.24 4.54 -9.04
CA LEU A 135 11.31 5.13 -9.84
C LEU A 135 12.52 4.20 -9.96
N PHE A 136 12.92 3.51 -8.88
CA PHE A 136 13.97 2.50 -8.94
C PHE A 136 13.63 1.34 -9.87
N THR A 137 12.34 0.97 -9.96
CA THR A 137 11.92 -0.06 -10.90
C THR A 137 11.86 0.43 -12.35
N ILE A 138 11.71 1.72 -12.62
CA ILE A 138 11.74 2.27 -14.00
C ILE A 138 13.18 2.39 -14.50
N TRP A 139 14.14 2.68 -13.61
CA TRP A 139 15.52 2.92 -14.00
C TRP A 139 16.29 1.60 -14.23
N ASP A 140 16.26 1.08 -15.46
CA ASP A 140 16.82 -0.23 -15.85
C ASP A 140 18.28 -0.53 -15.39
N PRO A 141 19.28 0.36 -15.62
CA PRO A 141 20.64 0.15 -15.11
C PRO A 141 20.72 -0.01 -13.59
N LEU A 142 19.86 0.70 -12.85
CA LEU A 142 19.83 0.65 -11.40
C LEU A 142 19.10 -0.62 -10.93
N TRP A 143 17.94 -0.92 -11.53
CA TRP A 143 17.18 -2.15 -11.27
C TRP A 143 18.05 -3.40 -11.44
N THR A 144 18.71 -3.55 -12.59
CA THR A 144 19.50 -4.75 -12.90
C THR A 144 20.70 -4.93 -11.97
N LYS A 145 21.27 -3.84 -11.43
CA LYS A 145 22.31 -3.88 -10.40
C LYS A 145 21.73 -4.27 -9.04
N LEU A 146 20.64 -3.62 -8.61
CA LEU A 146 20.05 -3.83 -7.29
C LEU A 146 19.38 -5.20 -7.15
N PHE A 147 18.69 -5.69 -8.19
CA PHE A 147 17.97 -6.97 -8.18
C PHE A 147 18.88 -8.19 -8.01
N ARG A 148 20.19 -8.01 -8.25
CA ARG A 148 21.21 -9.03 -7.95
C ARG A 148 21.32 -9.30 -6.45
N TYR A 149 21.09 -8.31 -5.59
CA TYR A 149 21.16 -8.47 -4.14
C TYR A 149 19.91 -9.17 -3.61
N SER A 150 20.10 -10.20 -2.77
CA SER A 150 18.98 -10.94 -2.17
C SER A 150 18.07 -10.05 -1.34
N PHE A 151 18.67 -9.14 -0.57
CA PHE A 151 17.95 -8.19 0.28
C PHE A 151 16.96 -7.33 -0.52
N PHE A 152 17.46 -6.63 -1.54
CA PHE A 152 16.62 -5.76 -2.37
C PHE A 152 15.49 -6.53 -3.07
N ARG A 153 15.79 -7.72 -3.60
CA ARG A 153 14.78 -8.58 -4.23
C ARG A 153 13.68 -9.01 -3.27
N LEU A 154 14.04 -9.39 -2.04
CA LEU A 154 13.07 -9.78 -1.02
C LEU A 154 12.28 -8.58 -0.48
N LEU A 155 12.93 -7.42 -0.33
CA LEU A 155 12.27 -6.18 0.07
C LEU A 155 11.20 -5.78 -0.95
N LEU A 156 11.48 -5.86 -2.25
CA LEU A 156 10.48 -5.57 -3.28
C LEU A 156 9.29 -6.52 -3.25
N ARG A 157 9.53 -7.82 -3.01
CA ARG A 157 8.41 -8.78 -2.83
C ARG A 157 7.55 -8.40 -1.63
N LEU A 158 8.18 -8.04 -0.52
CA LEU A 158 7.46 -7.61 0.67
C LEU A 158 6.61 -6.38 0.37
N LEU A 159 7.19 -5.35 -0.26
CA LEU A 159 6.46 -4.13 -0.58
C LEU A 159 5.31 -4.36 -1.55
N ALA A 160 5.54 -5.16 -2.60
CA ALA A 160 4.49 -5.56 -3.53
C ALA A 160 3.37 -6.35 -2.83
N PHE A 161 3.74 -7.23 -1.89
CA PHE A 161 2.78 -7.93 -1.06
C PHE A 161 1.98 -6.98 -0.17
N CYS A 162 2.62 -6.09 0.57
CA CYS A 162 1.94 -5.13 1.44
C CYS A 162 0.92 -4.31 0.65
N MET A 163 1.30 -3.82 -0.54
CA MET A 163 0.41 -3.06 -1.43
C MET A 163 -0.78 -3.89 -1.91
N ALA A 164 -0.52 -5.08 -2.48
CA ALA A 164 -1.55 -5.96 -3.01
C ALA A 164 -2.52 -6.45 -1.93
N PHE A 165 -1.97 -6.84 -0.78
CA PHE A 165 -2.71 -7.33 0.37
C PHE A 165 -3.55 -6.22 0.99
N SER A 166 -2.97 -5.04 1.21
CA SER A 166 -3.68 -3.88 1.76
C SER A 166 -4.85 -3.42 0.88
N PHE A 167 -4.66 -3.41 -0.44
CA PHE A 167 -5.75 -3.11 -1.37
C PHE A 167 -6.84 -4.19 -1.30
N SER A 168 -6.46 -5.46 -1.27
CA SER A 168 -7.40 -6.56 -1.51
C SER A 168 -8.04 -7.15 -0.26
N TYR A 169 -7.45 -6.97 0.93
CA TYR A 169 -7.85 -7.68 2.13
C TYR A 169 -9.30 -7.36 2.54
N ALA A 170 -9.66 -6.08 2.62
CA ALA A 170 -11.00 -5.67 3.01
C ALA A 170 -12.07 -6.05 1.96
N VAL A 171 -11.66 -6.27 0.72
CA VAL A 171 -12.53 -6.66 -0.39
C VAL A 171 -12.83 -8.16 -0.34
N LEU A 172 -11.81 -8.97 -0.09
CA LEU A 172 -11.94 -10.44 -0.05
C LEU A 172 -12.41 -10.96 1.33
N PHE A 173 -12.06 -10.26 2.41
CA PHE A 173 -12.33 -10.66 3.79
C PHE A 173 -12.99 -9.51 4.59
N PRO A 174 -14.13 -8.96 4.15
CA PRO A 174 -14.74 -7.77 4.75
C PRO A 174 -15.15 -7.95 6.22
N LYS A 175 -15.38 -9.19 6.67
CA LYS A 175 -15.76 -9.52 8.05
C LYS A 175 -14.57 -9.68 9.01
N ASN A 176 -13.34 -9.79 8.51
CA ASN A 176 -12.17 -10.19 9.30
C ASN A 176 -11.13 -9.07 9.46
N LEU A 177 -11.56 -7.81 9.38
CA LEU A 177 -10.66 -6.63 9.43
C LEU A 177 -9.78 -6.61 10.69
N ASP A 178 -10.26 -7.14 11.82
CA ASP A 178 -9.53 -7.23 13.10
C ASP A 178 -8.20 -7.95 12.98
N THR A 179 -8.14 -8.90 12.05
CA THR A 179 -6.97 -9.75 11.86
C THR A 179 -6.05 -9.23 10.75
N PHE A 180 -6.32 -8.05 10.18
CA PHE A 180 -5.56 -7.49 9.05
C PHE A 180 -4.05 -7.45 9.31
N TYR A 181 -3.60 -6.80 10.39
CA TYR A 181 -2.17 -6.66 10.69
C TYR A 181 -1.52 -8.00 11.07
N ILE A 182 -2.27 -8.90 11.71
CA ILE A 182 -1.80 -10.25 12.04
C ILE A 182 -1.54 -11.03 10.74
N TRP A 183 -2.50 -11.08 9.83
CA TRP A 183 -2.33 -11.76 8.55
C TRP A 183 -1.29 -11.08 7.65
N LEU A 184 -1.21 -9.74 7.66
CA LEU A 184 -0.17 -9.00 6.97
C LEU A 184 1.21 -9.47 7.43
N ALA A 185 1.44 -9.57 8.75
CA ALA A 185 2.70 -10.08 9.28
C ALA A 185 2.94 -11.54 8.90
N VAL A 186 1.99 -12.44 9.21
CA VAL A 186 2.13 -13.89 8.98
C VAL A 186 2.42 -14.21 7.52
N VAL A 187 1.66 -13.63 6.58
CA VAL A 187 1.84 -13.91 5.15
C VAL A 187 3.10 -13.21 4.61
N SER A 188 3.52 -12.07 5.18
CA SER A 188 4.79 -11.45 4.82
C SER A 188 5.98 -12.39 5.03
N PHE A 189 5.99 -13.16 6.13
CA PHE A 189 7.04 -14.17 6.35
C PHE A 189 7.07 -15.21 5.23
N VAL A 190 5.90 -15.71 4.82
CA VAL A 190 5.75 -16.70 3.75
C VAL A 190 6.25 -16.13 2.41
N ILE A 191 5.94 -14.87 2.12
CA ILE A 191 6.33 -14.21 0.85
C ILE A 191 7.84 -13.95 0.76
N VAL A 192 8.46 -13.58 1.88
CA VAL A 192 9.88 -13.25 1.98
C VAL A 192 10.76 -14.49 2.19
N PHE A 193 10.14 -15.64 2.48
CA PHE A 193 10.86 -16.89 2.68
C PHE A 193 11.67 -17.28 1.42
N PRO A 194 12.92 -17.76 1.57
CA PRO A 194 13.79 -18.09 0.45
C PRO A 194 13.45 -19.48 -0.12
N TRP A 195 12.30 -19.56 -0.80
CA TRP A 195 11.75 -20.78 -1.41
C TRP A 195 12.70 -21.51 -2.37
N SER A 196 13.72 -20.83 -2.89
CA SER A 196 14.70 -21.45 -3.80
C SER A 196 15.51 -22.58 -3.16
N GLY A 197 15.62 -22.65 -1.83
CA GLY A 197 16.37 -23.69 -1.14
C GLY A 197 15.54 -24.87 -0.61
N THR A 198 14.21 -24.76 -0.53
CA THR A 198 13.36 -25.80 0.06
C THR A 198 12.86 -26.83 -0.96
N PHE A 199 12.57 -26.43 -2.20
CA PHE A 199 12.03 -27.35 -3.20
C PHE A 199 13.08 -28.25 -3.86
N ILE A 200 14.37 -27.97 -3.68
CA ILE A 200 15.48 -28.70 -4.30
C ILE A 200 16.58 -28.75 -3.25
N GLN A 201 17.13 -29.94 -2.97
CA GLN A 201 18.18 -30.26 -1.98
C GLN A 201 19.49 -29.45 -2.14
N LYS A 202 19.40 -28.13 -2.10
CA LYS A 202 20.50 -27.17 -2.20
C LYS A 202 20.62 -26.45 -0.87
N LYS A 203 21.86 -26.24 -0.42
CA LYS A 203 22.13 -25.43 0.76
C LYS A 203 21.69 -23.98 0.49
N LEU A 204 20.83 -23.46 1.36
CA LEU A 204 20.43 -22.04 1.38
C LEU A 204 21.68 -21.15 1.53
N LYS A 205 21.75 -20.08 0.73
CA LYS A 205 22.85 -19.12 0.87
C LYS A 205 22.68 -18.31 2.16
N ARG A 206 23.79 -18.12 2.90
CA ARG A 206 23.79 -17.28 4.12
C ARG A 206 23.21 -15.89 3.87
N SER A 207 23.49 -15.28 2.71
CA SER A 207 22.96 -13.95 2.37
C SER A 207 21.44 -13.92 2.25
N GLU A 208 20.81 -15.00 1.75
CA GLU A 208 19.35 -15.10 1.64
C GLU A 208 18.71 -15.26 3.02
N ILE A 209 19.29 -16.12 3.86
CA ILE A 209 18.83 -16.32 5.25
C ILE A 209 18.92 -15.00 6.03
N LEU A 210 20.07 -14.32 5.98
CA LEU A 210 20.27 -13.03 6.65
C LEU A 210 19.30 -11.96 6.15
N SER A 211 19.03 -11.93 4.83
CA SER A 211 18.07 -10.99 4.24
C SER A 211 16.65 -11.27 4.74
N THR A 212 16.21 -12.53 4.73
CA THR A 212 14.88 -12.92 5.24
C THR A 212 14.76 -12.62 6.72
N PHE A 213 15.80 -12.89 7.51
CA PHE A 213 15.83 -12.58 8.94
C PHE A 213 15.69 -11.08 9.22
N PHE A 214 16.46 -10.24 8.51
CA PHE A 214 16.38 -8.79 8.69
C PHE A 214 15.00 -8.24 8.29
N ILE A 215 14.46 -8.69 7.15
CA ILE A 215 13.12 -8.27 6.69
C ILE A 215 12.03 -8.76 7.66
N SER A 216 12.20 -9.95 8.22
CA SER A 216 11.29 -10.48 9.25
C SER A 216 11.28 -9.61 10.50
N ILE A 217 12.45 -9.17 10.98
CA ILE A 217 12.56 -8.23 12.10
C ILE A 217 11.86 -6.92 11.77
N LEU A 218 12.05 -6.38 10.55
CA LEU A 218 11.35 -5.16 10.12
C LEU A 218 9.82 -5.33 10.19
N MET A 219 9.29 -6.49 9.77
CA MET A 219 7.84 -6.77 9.85
C MET A 219 7.34 -6.97 11.27
N ILE A 220 8.15 -7.52 12.17
CA ILE A 220 7.79 -7.59 13.60
C ILE A 220 7.79 -6.19 14.20
N ALA A 221 8.84 -5.40 13.96
CA ALA A 221 8.95 -4.01 14.43
C ALA A 221 7.78 -3.15 13.93
N HIS A 222 7.33 -3.39 12.69
CA HIS A 222 6.17 -2.73 12.10
C HIS A 222 4.87 -2.89 12.91
N LEU A 223 4.65 -4.04 13.55
CA LEU A 223 3.46 -4.28 14.39
C LEU A 223 3.42 -3.37 15.62
N PHE A 224 4.58 -2.91 16.10
CA PHE A 224 4.73 -2.04 17.26
C PHE A 224 4.75 -0.55 16.92
N LEU A 225 4.69 -0.19 15.64
CA LEU A 225 4.56 1.22 15.25
C LEU A 225 3.24 1.81 15.76
N PRO A 226 3.18 3.13 16.01
CA PRO A 226 1.92 3.85 16.18
C PRO A 226 0.96 3.57 15.01
N ASN A 227 -0.35 3.53 15.29
CA ASN A 227 -1.36 3.09 14.31
C ASN A 227 -1.41 3.97 13.04
N ASP A 228 -1.08 5.25 13.17
CA ASP A 228 -0.97 6.22 12.07
C ASP A 228 0.34 6.12 11.28
N LEU A 229 1.35 5.40 11.80
CA LEU A 229 2.60 5.10 11.12
C LEU A 229 2.64 3.67 10.54
N LYS A 230 1.69 2.81 10.91
CA LYS A 230 1.56 1.47 10.33
C LYS A 230 1.26 1.57 8.83
N PHE A 231 1.52 0.46 8.14
CA PHE A 231 1.22 0.35 6.72
C PHE A 231 -0.29 0.45 6.55
N PRO A 232 -0.78 1.36 5.70
CA PRO A 232 -2.19 1.68 5.64
C PRO A 232 -2.97 0.53 5.01
N LEU A 233 -4.24 0.39 5.40
CA LEU A 233 -5.25 -0.35 4.64
C LEU A 233 -5.75 0.56 3.50
N LEU A 234 -5.51 0.17 2.24
CA LEU A 234 -5.71 1.01 1.04
C LEU A 234 -7.14 1.00 0.51
N SER A 235 -7.88 -0.07 0.77
CA SER A 235 -9.26 -0.22 0.28
C SER A 235 -10.28 0.61 1.04
N ILE A 236 -9.91 1.14 2.21
CA ILE A 236 -10.76 1.97 3.06
C ILE A 236 -10.03 3.29 3.30
N TRP A 237 -10.65 4.40 2.93
CA TRP A 237 -10.09 5.73 3.14
C TRP A 237 -11.18 6.76 3.39
N MET A 238 -10.75 7.93 3.81
CA MET A 238 -11.60 9.07 4.09
C MET A 238 -11.60 10.03 2.89
N GLU A 239 -12.77 10.42 2.41
CA GLU A 239 -12.96 11.33 1.27
C GLU A 239 -13.33 12.73 1.78
N ASN A 240 -12.51 13.73 1.46
CA ASN A 240 -12.78 15.16 1.71
C ASN A 240 -13.28 15.45 3.14
N ALA A 241 -12.55 15.03 4.17
CA ALA A 241 -12.95 15.35 5.53
C ALA A 241 -12.77 16.83 5.85
N HIS A 242 -13.67 17.35 6.67
CA HIS A 242 -13.71 18.78 6.97
C HIS A 242 -14.40 19.02 8.32
N PHE A 243 -14.29 20.27 8.78
CA PHE A 243 -14.98 20.74 9.96
C PHE A 243 -16.18 21.60 9.59
N SER A 244 -17.21 21.56 10.43
CA SER A 244 -18.39 22.42 10.33
C SER A 244 -18.93 22.72 11.72
N PHE A 245 -19.56 23.89 11.88
CA PHE A 245 -20.35 24.23 13.06
C PHE A 245 -21.81 23.78 12.93
N GLU A 246 -22.22 23.33 11.75
CA GLU A 246 -23.54 22.76 11.51
C GLU A 246 -23.47 21.24 11.61
N LYS A 247 -24.43 20.64 12.33
CA LYS A 247 -24.58 19.18 12.30
C LYS A 247 -25.04 18.77 10.89
N PRO A 248 -24.34 17.84 10.23
CA PRO A 248 -24.74 17.41 8.90
C PRO A 248 -26.09 16.68 8.98
N ARG A 249 -27.16 17.33 8.50
CA ARG A 249 -28.49 16.70 8.34
C ARG A 249 -28.70 16.14 6.93
N THR A 250 -28.00 16.68 5.93
CA THR A 250 -28.00 16.26 4.51
C THR A 250 -26.63 16.60 3.87
N ALA A 251 -26.40 16.34 2.57
CA ALA A 251 -25.17 16.71 1.85
C ALA A 251 -24.94 18.23 1.68
N ARG A 252 -25.87 19.07 2.14
CA ARG A 252 -25.79 20.54 2.09
C ARG A 252 -25.65 21.07 3.52
N PHE A 253 -24.42 21.20 3.99
CA PHE A 253 -24.09 21.93 5.22
C PHE A 253 -22.93 22.87 4.91
N GLN A 254 -22.81 23.95 5.68
CA GLN A 254 -21.73 24.90 5.47
C GLN A 254 -20.40 24.28 5.92
N ILE A 255 -19.58 23.88 4.94
CA ILE A 255 -18.19 23.50 5.16
C ILE A 255 -17.42 24.76 5.58
N MET A 256 -16.57 24.68 6.60
CA MET A 256 -15.62 25.76 6.84
C MET A 256 -14.67 25.85 5.64
N SER A 257 -14.79 26.95 4.90
CA SER A 257 -14.19 27.14 3.58
C SER A 257 -12.68 27.38 3.60
N GLU A 258 -12.06 27.42 4.79
CA GLU A 258 -10.65 27.77 4.95
C GLU A 258 -9.92 26.72 5.80
N ASP A 259 -8.74 26.32 5.33
CA ASP A 259 -7.80 25.48 6.09
C ASP A 259 -7.32 26.16 7.39
N GLN A 260 -7.51 27.48 7.47
CA GLN A 260 -7.18 28.32 8.62
C GLN A 260 -8.40 29.12 9.08
N VAL A 261 -8.72 29.05 10.36
CA VAL A 261 -9.83 29.83 10.96
C VAL A 261 -9.26 30.85 11.93
N ASN A 262 -9.79 32.08 11.87
CA ASN A 262 -9.44 33.12 12.84
C ASN A 262 -9.81 32.69 14.27
N ARG A 263 -8.88 32.85 15.21
CA ARG A 263 -9.06 32.45 16.61
C ARG A 263 -10.29 33.08 17.25
N ASN A 264 -10.50 34.39 17.08
CA ASN A 264 -11.65 35.08 17.67
C ASN A 264 -12.96 34.55 17.11
N PHE A 265 -13.03 34.24 15.81
CA PHE A 265 -14.21 33.61 15.23
C PHE A 265 -14.49 32.23 15.85
N LEU A 266 -13.46 31.38 15.95
CA LEU A 266 -13.57 30.04 16.54
C LEU A 266 -14.02 30.11 18.01
N LEU A 267 -13.38 30.96 18.82
CA LEU A 267 -13.71 31.13 20.24
C LEU A 267 -15.14 31.68 20.42
N ASN A 268 -15.55 32.67 19.61
CA ASN A 268 -16.90 33.23 19.66
C ASN A 268 -17.97 32.16 19.37
N LYS A 269 -17.75 31.31 18.35
CA LYS A 269 -18.67 30.21 18.01
C LYS A 269 -18.75 29.14 19.11
N LEU A 270 -17.61 28.76 19.68
CA LEU A 270 -17.57 27.76 20.76
C LEU A 270 -18.20 28.28 22.07
N ASN A 271 -18.08 29.59 22.34
CA ASN A 271 -18.71 30.25 23.48
C ASN A 271 -20.24 30.40 23.31
N SER A 272 -20.73 30.52 22.07
CA SER A 272 -22.16 30.69 21.76
C SER A 272 -22.97 29.37 21.73
N ASP A 273 -22.58 28.36 22.51
CA ASP A 273 -23.20 27.03 22.57
C ASP A 273 -23.20 26.20 21.26
N ILE A 274 -22.39 26.57 20.27
CA ILE A 274 -22.29 25.83 19.01
C ILE A 274 -21.16 24.79 19.11
N TYR A 275 -21.42 23.57 18.61
CA TYR A 275 -20.44 22.49 18.60
C TYR A 275 -19.62 22.52 17.31
N LEU A 276 -18.33 22.27 17.40
CA LEU A 276 -17.48 22.00 16.26
C LEU A 276 -17.59 20.52 15.88
N CYS A 277 -18.10 20.23 14.70
CA CYS A 277 -18.24 18.88 14.16
C CYS A 277 -17.10 18.58 13.19
N SER A 278 -16.47 17.41 13.35
CA SER A 278 -15.60 16.82 12.33
C SER A 278 -16.40 15.80 11.54
N ILE A 279 -16.45 15.98 10.23
CA ILE A 279 -17.20 15.15 9.29
C ILE A 279 -16.17 14.40 8.47
N SER A 280 -16.21 13.07 8.55
CA SER A 280 -15.21 12.17 7.99
C SER A 280 -15.88 11.15 7.07
N PRO A 281 -16.24 11.54 5.82
CA PRO A 281 -16.86 10.61 4.88
C PRO A 281 -15.94 9.44 4.60
N ILE A 282 -16.36 8.21 4.91
CA ILE A 282 -15.53 7.03 4.70
C ILE A 282 -16.03 6.27 3.47
N ILE A 283 -15.09 5.93 2.60
CA ILE A 283 -15.33 5.02 1.49
C ILE A 283 -14.86 3.62 1.90
N ALA A 284 -15.74 2.64 1.75
CA ALA A 284 -15.50 1.24 2.15
C ALA A 284 -16.16 0.26 1.16
N PRO A 285 -15.51 -0.89 0.85
CA PRO A 285 -16.07 -1.98 0.06
C PRO A 285 -17.39 -2.55 0.56
N ILE A 286 -18.12 -3.24 -0.34
CA ILE A 286 -19.37 -3.95 -0.03
C ILE A 286 -19.12 -4.99 1.07
N GLY A 287 -20.07 -5.08 2.01
CA GLY A 287 -20.06 -6.12 3.04
C GLY A 287 -19.25 -5.76 4.29
N ILE A 288 -18.56 -4.62 4.30
CA ILE A 288 -17.94 -4.08 5.50
C ILE A 288 -19.02 -3.49 6.40
N SER A 289 -19.05 -3.94 7.65
CA SER A 289 -19.81 -3.34 8.73
C SER A 289 -18.89 -3.20 9.93
N TYR A 290 -18.48 -1.97 10.24
CA TYR A 290 -17.43 -1.76 11.23
C TYR A 290 -17.61 -0.45 12.00
N GLU A 291 -17.30 -0.50 13.31
CA GLU A 291 -17.39 0.64 14.23
C GLU A 291 -16.19 1.57 14.04
N ILE A 292 -16.44 2.87 14.12
CA ILE A 292 -15.44 3.91 13.88
C ILE A 292 -15.18 4.66 15.16
N VAL A 293 -13.95 5.11 15.29
CA VAL A 293 -13.48 5.88 16.41
C VAL A 293 -12.91 7.19 15.87
N HIS A 294 -13.40 8.30 16.42
CA HIS A 294 -12.80 9.62 16.26
C HIS A 294 -11.96 9.94 17.49
N GLU A 295 -10.66 10.14 17.28
CA GLU A 295 -9.76 10.63 18.30
C GLU A 295 -9.45 12.10 18.04
N TRP A 296 -9.75 12.93 19.03
CA TRP A 296 -9.58 14.38 18.96
C TRP A 296 -8.28 14.79 19.62
N TYR A 297 -7.57 15.70 18.96
CA TYR A 297 -6.28 16.23 19.40
C TYR A 297 -6.29 17.76 19.30
N VAL A 298 -5.61 18.41 20.24
CA VAL A 298 -5.28 19.85 20.19
C VAL A 298 -3.76 19.96 20.27
N ASP A 299 -3.15 20.58 19.26
CA ASP A 299 -1.68 20.66 19.13
C ASP A 299 -0.98 19.30 19.37
N ASP A 300 -1.52 18.27 18.72
CA ASP A 300 -1.09 16.86 18.78
C ASP A 300 -1.19 16.20 20.16
N GLN A 301 -1.79 16.86 21.15
CA GLN A 301 -2.15 16.26 22.44
C GLN A 301 -3.52 15.62 22.38
N PHE A 302 -3.62 14.36 22.79
CA PHE A 302 -4.88 13.62 22.84
C PHE A 302 -5.84 14.29 23.83
N VAL A 303 -7.09 14.51 23.38
CA VAL A 303 -8.14 15.13 24.18
C VAL A 303 -9.24 14.13 24.51
N ASP A 304 -9.72 13.40 23.51
CA ASP A 304 -10.92 12.59 23.66
C ASP A 304 -11.06 11.53 22.57
N LYS A 305 -11.84 10.49 22.85
CA LYS A 305 -12.15 9.39 21.95
C LYS A 305 -13.67 9.17 21.90
N ILE A 306 -14.24 9.36 20.71
CA ILE A 306 -15.67 9.22 20.46
C ILE A 306 -15.91 8.04 19.53
N SER A 307 -16.66 7.04 20.00
CA SER A 307 -17.07 5.90 19.17
C SER A 307 -18.33 6.26 18.40
N LEU A 308 -18.31 6.02 17.10
CA LEU A 308 -19.37 6.35 16.15
C LEU A 308 -20.14 5.10 15.74
N PRO A 309 -21.38 5.26 15.25
CA PRO A 309 -22.16 4.15 14.69
C PRO A 309 -21.38 3.40 13.61
N THR A 310 -21.71 2.12 13.45
CA THR A 310 -21.10 1.27 12.42
C THR A 310 -21.38 1.80 11.03
N ILE A 311 -20.35 1.96 10.20
CA ILE A 311 -20.54 2.19 8.77
C ILE A 311 -20.89 0.87 8.10
N VAL A 312 -21.84 0.92 7.17
CA VAL A 312 -22.13 -0.17 6.23
C VAL A 312 -21.66 0.25 4.85
N GLY A 313 -20.73 -0.52 4.26
CA GLY A 313 -20.23 -0.27 2.91
C GLY A 313 -21.36 -0.21 1.87
N LEU A 314 -21.30 0.79 0.98
CA LEU A 314 -22.20 1.03 -0.17
C LEU A 314 -23.68 1.34 0.07
N LYS A 315 -24.02 2.02 1.17
CA LYS A 315 -25.13 3.00 1.13
C LYS A 315 -24.56 4.41 1.02
N ASN A 316 -24.41 4.93 -0.20
CA ASN A 316 -23.84 6.28 -0.47
C ASN A 316 -24.53 7.41 0.30
N ASN A 317 -25.78 7.22 0.72
CA ASN A 317 -26.54 8.21 1.50
C ASN A 317 -26.01 8.38 2.94
N ASP A 318 -25.22 7.43 3.45
CA ASP A 318 -24.73 7.43 4.83
C ASP A 318 -23.31 7.98 4.98
N ARG A 319 -22.64 8.40 3.89
CA ARG A 319 -21.26 8.90 3.91
C ARG A 319 -21.06 10.07 4.90
N TYR A 320 -22.06 10.95 5.02
CA TYR A 320 -22.01 12.11 5.92
C TYR A 320 -22.55 11.85 7.34
N LYS A 321 -22.93 10.60 7.66
CA LYS A 321 -23.35 10.22 9.03
C LYS A 321 -22.14 9.94 9.94
N THR A 322 -20.95 9.87 9.38
CA THR A 322 -19.70 9.67 10.13
C THR A 322 -19.16 11.01 10.61
N PHE A 323 -19.73 11.51 11.69
CA PHE A 323 -19.28 12.75 12.31
C PHE A 323 -19.31 12.64 13.83
N SER A 324 -18.42 13.38 14.47
CA SER A 324 -18.46 13.63 15.92
C SER A 324 -18.40 15.13 16.14
N CYS A 325 -19.06 15.63 17.19
CA CYS A 325 -19.03 17.05 17.52
C CYS A 325 -18.50 17.27 18.94
N LYS A 326 -17.66 18.29 19.11
CA LYS A 326 -17.05 18.65 20.38
C LYS A 326 -17.11 20.17 20.58
N LYS A 327 -17.36 20.56 21.81
CA LYS A 327 -17.44 21.98 22.22
C LYS A 327 -16.22 22.39 23.05
N PHE A 328 -15.83 21.53 23.99
CA PHE A 328 -14.78 21.83 24.94
C PHE A 328 -13.44 21.28 24.47
N PHE A 329 -12.49 22.18 24.26
CA PHE A 329 -11.11 21.88 23.87
C PHE A 329 -10.16 22.46 24.94
N PRO A 330 -9.26 21.66 25.51
CA PRO A 330 -8.27 22.17 26.46
C PRO A 330 -7.35 23.18 25.76
N ASN A 331 -6.99 24.25 26.46
CA ASN A 331 -6.04 25.28 26.00
C ASN A 331 -6.34 25.88 24.61
N ILE A 332 -7.61 25.90 24.18
CA ILE A 332 -8.01 26.36 22.84
C ILE A 332 -7.64 27.83 22.54
N LYS A 333 -7.45 28.64 23.58
CA LYS A 333 -7.02 30.05 23.45
C LYS A 333 -5.62 30.18 22.84
N GLU A 334 -4.76 29.20 23.07
CA GLU A 334 -3.37 29.19 22.60
C GLU A 334 -3.15 28.17 21.47
N ALA A 335 -4.14 27.32 21.22
CA ALA A 335 -4.06 26.27 20.24
C ALA A 335 -3.75 26.80 18.83
N LYS A 336 -2.89 26.06 18.12
CA LYS A 336 -2.56 26.30 16.71
C LYS A 336 -3.30 25.36 15.78
N LYS A 337 -3.72 24.19 16.28
CA LYS A 337 -4.32 23.14 15.46
C LYS A 337 -5.28 22.27 16.26
N ILE A 338 -6.44 21.97 15.67
CA ILE A 338 -7.32 20.87 16.10
C ILE A 338 -7.22 19.76 15.07
N THR A 339 -6.98 18.54 15.50
CA THR A 339 -6.94 17.37 14.61
C THR A 339 -7.98 16.35 15.07
N CYS A 340 -8.73 15.79 14.12
CA CYS A 340 -9.56 14.62 14.36
C CYS A 340 -9.00 13.47 13.52
N LYS A 341 -8.44 12.46 14.18
CA LYS A 341 -7.98 11.22 13.54
C LYS A 341 -9.12 10.21 13.55
N THR A 342 -9.34 9.56 12.42
CA THR A 342 -10.40 8.56 12.24
C THR A 342 -9.76 7.17 12.15
N PHE A 343 -10.21 6.27 13.02
CA PHE A 343 -9.79 4.88 13.08
C PHE A 343 -10.99 3.95 12.96
N LEU A 344 -10.75 2.73 12.50
CA LEU A 344 -11.63 1.61 12.80
C LEU A 344 -11.42 1.17 14.25
N LYS A 345 -12.43 0.60 14.91
CA LYS A 345 -12.37 0.06 16.29
C LYS A 345 -11.11 -0.78 16.61
N ASN A 346 -10.64 -1.59 15.67
CA ASN A 346 -9.42 -2.40 15.80
C ASN A 346 -8.10 -1.62 15.69
N GLY A 347 -8.15 -0.30 15.58
CA GLY A 347 -6.98 0.57 15.50
C GLY A 347 -6.42 0.75 14.09
N ILE A 348 -7.10 0.27 13.04
CA ILE A 348 -6.70 0.59 11.66
C ILE A 348 -6.97 2.07 11.39
N TYR A 349 -5.91 2.83 11.07
CA TYR A 349 -6.02 4.23 10.72
C TYR A 349 -6.65 4.41 9.32
N VAL A 350 -7.64 5.31 9.24
CA VAL A 350 -8.41 5.58 8.02
C VAL A 350 -7.99 6.89 7.37
N GLY A 351 -7.77 7.93 8.18
CA GLY A 351 -7.37 9.27 7.76
C GLY A 351 -7.55 10.30 8.89
N GLN A 352 -7.26 11.57 8.63
CA GLN A 352 -7.45 12.65 9.60
C GLN A 352 -7.93 13.95 8.95
N ALA A 353 -8.66 14.75 9.71
CA ALA A 353 -8.97 16.14 9.38
C ALA A 353 -8.19 17.06 10.32
N SER A 354 -7.59 18.13 9.78
CA SER A 354 -6.89 19.15 10.58
C SER A 354 -7.51 20.51 10.32
N LEU A 355 -7.74 21.27 11.40
CA LEU A 355 -8.16 22.67 11.38
C LEU A 355 -7.02 23.49 11.96
N PHE A 356 -6.43 24.38 11.17
CA PHE A 356 -5.40 25.29 11.68
C PHE A 356 -6.05 26.58 12.21
N ILE A 357 -5.51 27.09 13.31
CA ILE A 357 -6.03 28.29 13.98
C ILE A 357 -5.03 29.41 13.74
N LYS A 358 -5.45 30.44 13.01
CA LYS A 358 -4.62 31.60 12.73
C LYS A 358 -4.55 32.48 13.98
N SER A 359 -3.34 32.89 14.36
CA SER A 359 -3.19 34.00 15.29
C SER A 359 -3.69 35.29 14.63
N ASP A 360 -4.34 36.14 15.41
CA ASP A 360 -4.79 37.45 14.93
C ASP A 360 -3.65 38.27 14.31
#